data_AF-A0A2N6G847-F1
#
_entry.id   AF-A0A2N6G847-F1
#
_cell.length_a   1.000
_cell.length_b   1.000
_cell.length_c   1.000
_cell.angle_alpha   90.00
_cell.angle_beta   90.00
_cell.angle_gamma   90.00
#
_symmetry.space_group_name_H-M   'P 1'
#
loop_
_entity.id
_entity.type
_entity.pdbx_description
1 polymer ?
#
loop_
_entity_poly.entity_id
_entity_poly.type
_entity_poly.pdbx_seq_one_letter_code
_entity_poly.pdbx_strand_id
1 'polypeptide(L)'
;MGQKLEIGKFLSLKQQELNAEEDDLIDKLEVSTQSIHRWLQYCEYHYICLVGASEEGDLRLDRISSTGYRRAGETVTVRYVYEANIAAFLNSLHALLDSFPYLLYLFIPRGKSNFRELKWNKEFIDRYKDESFYDELMNFLLDRTFNKVKGYVNTIKHKHLIRISNKWDHLEFEEYQYRQPYRDGQGGVMYQDEVVAGENVLTFIEACHDELIPKLFSLCNSILQSKASELQGRQG
;
A
#
# COMPACT_ATOMS: atom_id res chain seq x y z
N MET A 1 0.37 16.24 -7.74
CA MET A 1 0.75 15.49 -8.97
C MET A 1 2.10 14.83 -8.73
N GLY A 2 2.05 13.59 -8.24
CA GLY A 2 3.20 12.85 -7.71
C GLY A 2 4.08 12.22 -8.78
N GLN A 3 5.31 11.85 -8.39
CA GLN A 3 6.26 11.11 -9.22
C GLN A 3 5.58 9.90 -9.87
N LYS A 4 5.56 9.87 -11.21
CA LYS A 4 5.07 8.73 -11.96
C LYS A 4 6.15 7.64 -11.89
N LEU A 5 5.84 6.52 -11.25
CA LEU A 5 6.74 5.37 -11.25
C LEU A 5 6.98 4.92 -12.70
N GLU A 6 8.24 4.98 -13.15
CA GLU A 6 8.65 4.42 -14.44
C GLU A 6 8.77 2.92 -14.30
N ILE A 7 7.62 2.25 -14.20
CA ILE A 7 7.53 0.80 -14.00
C ILE A 7 8.34 0.02 -15.05
N GLY A 8 8.36 0.49 -16.30
CA GLY A 8 9.16 -0.11 -17.38
C GLY A 8 10.67 -0.07 -17.16
N LYS A 9 11.17 0.75 -16.23
CA LYS A 9 12.60 0.84 -15.89
C LYS A 9 13.09 -0.37 -15.10
N PHE A 10 12.22 -1.03 -14.33
CA PHE A 10 12.54 -2.31 -13.71
C PHE A 10 12.85 -3.36 -14.78
N LEU A 11 12.01 -3.45 -15.81
CA LEU A 11 12.20 -4.39 -16.92
C LEU A 11 13.48 -4.07 -17.70
N SER A 12 13.68 -2.81 -18.09
CA SER A 12 14.84 -2.44 -18.93
C SER A 12 16.17 -2.67 -18.22
N LEU A 13 16.30 -2.28 -16.95
CA LEU A 13 17.53 -2.51 -16.18
C LEU A 13 17.76 -4.00 -15.95
N LYS A 14 16.70 -4.78 -15.76
CA LYS A 14 16.84 -6.23 -15.56
C LYS A 14 17.23 -6.95 -16.85
N GLN A 15 16.66 -6.57 -17.99
CA GLN A 15 17.04 -7.07 -19.31
C GLN A 15 18.51 -6.74 -19.62
N GLN A 16 18.96 -5.53 -19.28
CA GLN A 16 20.36 -5.13 -19.43
C GLN A 16 21.29 -5.98 -18.54
N GLU A 17 20.89 -6.31 -17.31
CA GLU A 17 21.68 -7.17 -16.43
C GLU A 17 21.82 -8.60 -16.97
N LEU A 18 20.75 -9.16 -17.55
CA LEU A 18 20.67 -10.56 -17.96
C LEU A 18 21.15 -10.83 -19.40
N ASN A 19 21.55 -9.81 -20.15
CA ASN A 19 21.88 -9.94 -21.59
C ASN A 19 20.79 -10.68 -22.41
N ALA A 20 19.52 -10.55 -21.99
CA ALA A 20 18.34 -11.18 -22.60
C ALA A 20 18.29 -12.73 -22.63
N GLU A 21 18.99 -13.44 -21.72
CA GLU A 21 19.00 -14.91 -21.72
C GLU A 21 17.93 -15.60 -20.82
N GLU A 22 17.33 -14.89 -19.85
CA GLU A 22 16.35 -15.45 -18.90
C GLU A 22 14.92 -14.91 -19.08
N ASP A 23 14.16 -15.49 -20.01
CA ASP A 23 12.77 -15.08 -20.30
C ASP A 23 11.82 -15.21 -19.09
N ASP A 24 11.89 -16.29 -18.31
CA ASP A 24 10.95 -16.54 -17.20
C ASP A 24 11.04 -15.51 -16.05
N LEU A 25 12.24 -14.98 -15.77
CA LEU A 25 12.39 -13.94 -14.74
C LEU A 25 11.82 -12.60 -15.22
N ILE A 26 12.05 -12.26 -16.50
CA ILE A 26 11.54 -11.05 -17.12
C ILE A 26 10.01 -11.10 -17.19
N ASP A 27 9.42 -12.23 -17.58
CA ASP A 27 7.96 -12.42 -17.61
C ASP A 27 7.35 -12.24 -16.22
N LYS A 28 7.95 -12.83 -15.17
CA LYS A 28 7.49 -12.66 -13.78
C LYS A 28 7.59 -11.22 -13.32
N LEU A 29 8.66 -10.52 -13.70
CA LEU A 29 8.85 -9.12 -13.39
C LEU A 29 7.81 -8.25 -14.11
N GLU A 30 7.47 -8.60 -15.36
CA GLU A 30 6.42 -7.91 -16.14
C GLU A 30 5.05 -8.10 -15.47
N VAL A 31 4.70 -9.32 -15.08
CA VAL A 31 3.43 -9.57 -14.38
C VAL A 31 3.37 -8.81 -13.04
N SER A 32 4.47 -8.81 -12.28
CA SER A 32 4.54 -8.10 -11.00
C SER A 32 4.37 -6.59 -11.16
N THR A 33 4.99 -6.02 -12.20
CA THR A 33 4.91 -4.60 -12.51
C THR A 33 3.52 -4.18 -13.02
N GLN A 34 2.89 -4.99 -13.87
CA GLN A 34 1.49 -4.79 -14.29
C GLN A 34 0.51 -4.87 -13.12
N SER A 35 0.73 -5.80 -12.17
CA SER A 35 -0.07 -5.91 -10.95
C SER A 35 -0.03 -4.62 -10.13
N ILE A 36 1.16 -4.03 -9.93
CA ILE A 36 1.34 -2.74 -9.24
C ILE A 36 0.56 -1.63 -9.94
N HIS A 37 0.65 -1.54 -11.28
CA HIS A 37 -0.07 -0.51 -12.03
C HIS A 37 -1.59 -0.65 -11.88
N ARG A 38 -2.09 -1.89 -11.94
CA ARG A 38 -3.50 -2.19 -11.72
C ARG A 38 -3.94 -1.71 -10.35
N TRP A 39 -3.25 -2.12 -9.27
CA TRP A 39 -3.68 -1.75 -7.92
C TRP A 39 -3.65 -0.24 -7.67
N LEU A 40 -2.70 0.49 -8.28
CA LEU A 40 -2.68 1.94 -8.25
C LEU A 40 -3.96 2.55 -8.87
N GLN A 41 -4.37 2.07 -10.05
CA GLN A 41 -5.59 2.55 -10.70
C GLN A 41 -6.85 2.29 -9.87
N TYR A 42 -6.91 1.13 -9.19
CA TYR A 42 -8.01 0.82 -8.28
C TYR A 42 -8.01 1.74 -7.06
N CYS A 43 -6.83 2.06 -6.50
CA CYS A 43 -6.73 3.04 -5.41
C CYS A 43 -7.25 4.41 -5.85
N GLU A 44 -6.80 4.91 -7.00
CA GLU A 44 -7.25 6.20 -7.55
C GLU A 44 -8.78 6.23 -7.76
N TYR A 45 -9.32 5.19 -8.41
CA TYR A 45 -10.75 5.09 -8.67
C TYR A 45 -11.57 5.12 -7.38
N HIS A 46 -11.23 4.27 -6.40
CA HIS A 46 -11.98 4.19 -5.15
C HIS A 46 -11.80 5.41 -4.26
N TYR A 47 -10.64 6.09 -4.34
CA TYR A 47 -10.43 7.36 -3.66
C TYR A 47 -11.38 8.44 -4.20
N ILE A 48 -11.42 8.65 -5.51
CA ILE A 48 -12.30 9.63 -6.16
C ILE A 48 -13.77 9.31 -5.84
N CYS A 49 -14.18 8.05 -5.96
CA CYS A 49 -15.54 7.63 -5.63
C CYS A 49 -15.88 7.85 -4.16
N LEU A 50 -14.94 7.62 -3.24
CA LEU A 50 -15.13 7.89 -1.82
C LEU A 50 -15.32 9.37 -1.54
N VAL A 51 -14.44 10.23 -2.08
CA VAL A 51 -14.53 11.70 -1.91
C VAL A 51 -15.92 12.19 -2.31
N GLY A 52 -16.42 11.73 -3.46
CA GLY A 52 -17.78 12.05 -3.90
C GLY A 52 -18.84 11.48 -2.96
N ALA A 53 -18.68 10.25 -2.45
CA ALA A 53 -19.65 9.59 -1.56
C ALA A 53 -19.64 10.08 -0.10
N SER A 54 -18.62 10.85 0.30
CA SER A 54 -18.48 11.40 1.65
C SER A 54 -18.67 12.92 1.71
N GLU A 55 -19.33 13.51 0.72
CA GLU A 55 -19.74 14.92 0.77
C GLU A 55 -20.69 15.18 1.97
N GLU A 56 -20.50 16.31 2.65
CA GLU A 56 -21.22 16.65 3.88
C GLU A 56 -22.76 16.60 3.71
N GLY A 57 -23.28 17.05 2.56
CA GLY A 57 -24.71 16.99 2.27
C GLY A 57 -25.25 15.57 2.31
N ASP A 58 -24.53 14.63 1.71
CA ASP A 58 -24.92 13.23 1.63
C ASP A 58 -24.76 12.52 2.97
N LEU A 59 -23.71 12.84 3.73
CA LEU A 59 -23.52 12.31 5.08
C LEU A 59 -24.65 12.75 6.02
N ARG A 60 -25.07 14.02 5.95
CA ARG A 60 -26.21 14.52 6.72
C ARG A 60 -27.50 13.81 6.34
N LEU A 61 -27.78 13.65 5.05
CA LEU A 61 -28.97 12.98 4.54
C LEU A 61 -29.03 11.49 4.91
N ASP A 62 -27.89 10.78 4.81
CA ASP A 62 -27.75 9.39 5.26
C ASP A 62 -28.08 9.25 6.75
N ARG A 63 -27.61 10.19 7.57
CA ARG A 63 -27.81 10.12 9.02
C ARG A 63 -29.24 10.38 9.48
N ILE A 64 -29.97 11.27 8.81
CA ILE A 64 -31.37 11.58 9.16
C ILE A 64 -32.38 10.61 8.55
N SER A 65 -31.98 9.89 7.49
CA SER A 65 -32.88 8.96 6.82
C SER A 65 -33.02 7.65 7.61
N SER A 66 -34.20 7.42 8.17
CA SER A 66 -34.52 6.18 8.90
C SER A 66 -34.48 4.92 8.04
N THR A 67 -34.66 5.07 6.72
CA THR A 67 -34.64 3.97 5.74
C THR A 67 -33.38 3.96 4.87
N GLY A 68 -32.39 4.81 5.19
CA GLY A 68 -31.19 5.04 4.39
C GLY A 68 -31.41 6.06 3.26
N TYR A 69 -30.38 6.80 2.91
CA TYR A 69 -30.41 7.80 1.82
C TYR A 69 -29.84 7.23 0.52
N ARG A 70 -30.46 7.56 -0.62
CA ARG A 70 -30.04 7.19 -1.98
C ARG A 70 -30.06 8.43 -2.85
N ARG A 71 -29.06 8.60 -3.71
CA ARG A 71 -29.09 9.67 -4.71
C ARG A 71 -30.09 9.34 -5.82
N ALA A 72 -30.52 10.37 -6.54
CA ALA A 72 -31.40 10.19 -7.70
C ALA A 72 -30.73 9.29 -8.75
N GLY A 73 -31.42 8.23 -9.17
CA GLY A 73 -30.91 7.27 -10.14
C GLY A 73 -30.03 6.15 -9.58
N GLU A 74 -29.70 6.18 -8.28
CA GLU A 74 -28.94 5.10 -7.62
C GLU A 74 -29.85 4.01 -7.04
N THR A 75 -29.38 2.77 -7.09
CA THR A 75 -30.11 1.59 -6.57
C THR A 75 -29.72 1.21 -5.15
N VAL A 76 -28.58 1.70 -4.67
CA VAL A 76 -28.00 1.42 -3.35
C VAL A 76 -27.98 2.68 -2.47
N THR A 77 -27.86 2.51 -1.16
CA THR A 77 -27.71 3.65 -0.24
C THR A 77 -26.31 4.22 -0.30
N VAL A 78 -26.19 5.53 -0.04
CA VAL A 78 -24.90 6.22 0.05
C VAL A 78 -23.97 5.53 1.07
N ARG A 79 -24.54 5.01 2.16
CA ARG A 79 -23.81 4.19 3.13
C ARG A 79 -23.06 3.02 2.50
N TYR A 80 -23.74 2.24 1.68
CA TYR A 80 -23.07 1.12 1.00
C TYR A 80 -22.00 1.62 0.04
N VAL A 81 -22.19 2.78 -0.59
CA VAL A 81 -21.20 3.36 -1.49
C VAL A 81 -19.93 3.76 -0.75
N TYR A 82 -20.00 4.51 0.36
CA TYR A 82 -18.79 4.89 1.08
C TYR A 82 -18.12 3.67 1.75
N GLU A 83 -18.88 2.78 2.39
CA GLU A 83 -18.30 1.58 3.05
C GLU A 83 -17.59 0.66 2.04
N ALA A 84 -18.18 0.47 0.85
CA ALA A 84 -17.58 -0.33 -0.21
C ALA A 84 -16.31 0.32 -0.76
N ASN A 85 -16.30 1.63 -1.00
CA ASN A 85 -15.11 2.32 -1.53
C ASN A 85 -13.98 2.38 -0.49
N ILE A 86 -14.27 2.55 0.80
CA ILE A 86 -13.28 2.45 1.89
C ILE A 86 -12.62 1.07 1.88
N ALA A 87 -13.42 0.01 1.88
CA ALA A 87 -12.92 -1.36 1.89
C ALA A 87 -12.13 -1.69 0.62
N ALA A 88 -12.64 -1.27 -0.55
CA ALA A 88 -12.00 -1.54 -1.83
C ALA A 88 -10.68 -0.77 -1.98
N PHE A 89 -10.63 0.49 -1.55
CA PHE A 89 -9.39 1.28 -1.51
C PHE A 89 -8.34 0.60 -0.63
N LEU A 90 -8.67 0.28 0.63
CA LEU A 90 -7.69 -0.26 1.58
C LEU A 90 -7.22 -1.67 1.22
N ASN A 91 -8.09 -2.51 0.65
CA ASN A 91 -7.68 -3.81 0.11
C ASN A 91 -6.79 -3.67 -1.13
N SER A 92 -7.12 -2.76 -2.05
CA SER A 92 -6.29 -2.50 -3.24
C SER A 92 -4.92 -1.96 -2.86
N LEU A 93 -4.89 -1.03 -1.90
CA LEU A 93 -3.66 -0.45 -1.38
C LEU A 93 -2.81 -1.50 -0.67
N HIS A 94 -3.42 -2.35 0.17
CA HIS A 94 -2.69 -3.45 0.78
C HIS A 94 -2.11 -4.39 -0.29
N ALA A 95 -2.86 -4.72 -1.35
CA ALA A 95 -2.36 -5.56 -2.44
C ALA A 95 -1.20 -4.89 -3.21
N LEU A 96 -1.27 -3.57 -3.44
CA LEU A 96 -0.18 -2.77 -3.99
C LEU A 96 1.09 -2.87 -3.13
N LEU A 97 0.95 -2.63 -1.82
CA LEU A 97 2.05 -2.64 -0.86
C LEU A 97 2.65 -4.04 -0.69
N ASP A 98 1.81 -5.07 -0.57
CA ASP A 98 2.23 -6.46 -0.35
C ASP A 98 2.81 -7.12 -1.62
N SER A 99 2.60 -6.54 -2.80
CA SER A 99 3.27 -6.95 -4.04
C SER A 99 4.74 -6.54 -4.10
N PHE A 100 5.14 -5.51 -3.34
CA PHE A 100 6.48 -4.94 -3.42
C PHE A 100 7.61 -5.90 -3.00
N PRO A 101 7.53 -6.68 -1.89
CA PRO A 101 8.60 -7.61 -1.52
C PRO A 101 8.93 -8.63 -2.62
N TYR A 102 7.91 -9.09 -3.35
CA TYR A 102 8.08 -9.98 -4.48
C TYR A 102 8.76 -9.27 -5.67
N LEU A 103 8.31 -8.06 -6.02
CA LEU A 103 8.97 -7.23 -7.04
C LEU A 103 10.46 -7.03 -6.73
N LEU A 104 10.78 -6.61 -5.51
CA LEU A 104 12.16 -6.35 -5.08
C LEU A 104 13.00 -7.64 -5.16
N TYR A 105 12.45 -8.78 -4.74
CA TYR A 105 13.15 -10.06 -4.84
C TYR A 105 13.43 -10.47 -6.29
N LEU A 106 12.47 -10.30 -7.21
CA LEU A 106 12.70 -10.58 -8.63
C LEU A 106 13.77 -9.65 -9.22
N PHE A 107 13.75 -8.38 -8.82
CA PHE A 107 14.65 -7.37 -9.36
C PHE A 107 16.08 -7.50 -8.81
N ILE A 108 16.23 -7.65 -7.49
CA ILE A 108 17.51 -7.82 -6.79
C ILE A 108 17.41 -9.07 -5.92
N PRO A 109 17.72 -10.26 -6.46
CA PRO A 109 17.62 -11.51 -5.70
C PRO A 109 18.64 -11.55 -4.55
N ARG A 110 18.16 -11.52 -3.31
CA ARG A 110 18.98 -11.71 -2.10
C ARG A 110 18.46 -12.91 -1.29
N GLY A 111 19.33 -13.90 -1.09
CA GLY A 111 19.05 -15.14 -0.35
C GLY A 111 18.34 -16.23 -1.15
N LYS A 112 18.10 -17.39 -0.53
CA LYS A 112 17.27 -18.46 -1.09
C LYS A 112 15.83 -18.23 -0.65
N SER A 113 14.84 -18.17 -1.56
CA SER A 113 13.44 -18.03 -1.14
C SER A 113 12.58 -19.22 -1.50
N ASN A 114 11.87 -19.72 -0.50
CA ASN A 114 10.51 -20.20 -0.69
C ASN A 114 9.63 -18.95 -0.88
N PHE A 115 9.01 -18.77 -2.05
CA PHE A 115 8.25 -17.55 -2.39
C PHE A 115 7.13 -17.21 -1.40
N ARG A 116 6.68 -18.19 -0.61
CA ARG A 116 5.68 -18.03 0.47
C ARG A 116 6.14 -17.16 1.64
N GLU A 117 7.43 -16.87 1.75
CA GLU A 117 8.02 -16.12 2.87
C GLU A 117 8.35 -14.66 2.52
N LEU A 118 8.09 -14.22 1.28
CA LEU A 118 8.35 -12.86 0.84
C LEU A 118 7.25 -11.93 1.35
N LYS A 119 7.50 -11.29 2.50
CA LYS A 119 6.58 -10.36 3.16
C LYS A 119 7.34 -9.23 3.83
N TRP A 120 6.63 -8.16 4.18
CA TRP A 120 7.17 -7.06 4.98
C TRP A 120 7.46 -7.49 6.43
N ASN A 121 8.65 -8.02 6.67
CA ASN A 121 9.20 -8.33 7.98
C ASN A 121 10.71 -8.05 8.05
N LYS A 122 11.26 -7.93 9.26
CA LYS A 122 12.68 -7.65 9.49
C LYS A 122 13.59 -8.63 8.73
N GLU A 123 13.25 -9.92 8.74
CA GLU A 123 14.07 -10.95 8.09
C GLU A 123 14.18 -10.79 6.57
N PHE A 124 13.15 -10.24 5.91
CA PHE A 124 13.20 -9.89 4.50
C PHE A 124 14.01 -8.62 4.25
N ILE A 125 13.76 -7.57 5.04
CA ILE A 125 14.44 -6.27 4.89
C ILE A 125 15.96 -6.40 5.12
N ASP A 126 16.38 -7.17 6.12
CA ASP A 126 17.80 -7.37 6.47
C ASP A 126 18.62 -8.07 5.38
N ARG A 127 17.97 -8.69 4.38
CA ARG A 127 18.66 -9.25 3.20
C ARG A 127 19.29 -8.18 2.31
N TYR A 128 18.85 -6.93 2.47
CA TYR A 128 19.28 -5.78 1.69
C TYR A 128 20.10 -4.80 2.55
N LYS A 129 20.59 -5.20 3.72
CA LYS A 129 21.34 -4.32 4.65
C LYS A 129 22.57 -3.63 4.07
N ASP A 130 23.17 -4.23 3.05
CA ASP A 130 24.38 -3.74 2.39
C ASP A 130 24.04 -2.90 1.15
N GLU A 131 22.75 -2.69 0.86
CA GLU A 131 22.27 -1.87 -0.26
C GLU A 131 22.10 -0.40 0.15
N SER A 132 22.34 0.51 -0.78
CA SER A 132 22.22 1.97 -0.54
C SER A 132 20.80 2.42 -0.11
N PHE A 133 19.77 1.67 -0.50
CA PHE A 133 18.36 1.96 -0.19
C PHE A 133 17.86 1.28 1.10
N TYR A 134 18.71 0.62 1.88
CA TYR A 134 18.30 -0.14 3.07
C TYR A 134 17.53 0.72 4.08
N ASP A 135 18.02 1.92 4.38
CA ASP A 135 17.39 2.79 5.37
C ASP A 135 16.00 3.25 4.92
N GLU A 136 15.81 3.53 3.62
CA GLU A 136 14.49 3.86 3.07
C GLU A 136 13.53 2.67 3.17
N LEU A 137 14.03 1.46 2.89
CA LEU A 137 13.27 0.22 3.00
C LEU A 137 12.85 -0.06 4.46
N MET A 138 13.75 0.16 5.41
CA MET A 138 13.47 0.05 6.83
C MET A 138 12.51 1.14 7.32
N ASN A 139 12.67 2.38 6.87
CA ASN A 139 11.75 3.47 7.20
C ASN A 139 10.33 3.18 6.70
N PHE A 140 10.19 2.56 5.52
CA PHE A 140 8.90 2.13 5.01
C PHE A 140 8.26 1.03 5.87
N LEU A 141 9.05 0.04 6.32
CA LEU A 141 8.57 -0.98 7.27
C LEU A 141 8.01 -0.34 8.57
N LEU A 142 8.65 0.73 9.03
CA LEU A 142 8.31 1.46 10.26
C LEU A 142 7.17 2.47 10.11
N ASP A 143 6.73 2.76 8.88
CA ASP A 143 5.71 3.77 8.62
C ASP A 143 4.37 3.43 9.29
N ARG A 144 3.82 4.40 10.05
CA ARG A 144 2.60 4.18 10.84
C ARG A 144 1.38 3.99 9.95
N THR A 145 1.26 4.74 8.85
CA THR A 145 0.16 4.64 7.90
C THR A 145 0.16 3.27 7.22
N PHE A 146 1.35 2.80 6.80
CA PHE A 146 1.53 1.44 6.27
C PHE A 146 1.02 0.36 7.23
N ASN A 147 1.42 0.43 8.51
CA ASN A 147 1.05 -0.60 9.48
C ASN A 147 -0.43 -0.53 9.89
N LYS A 148 -1.06 0.66 9.84
CA LYS A 148 -2.52 0.80 9.98
C LYS A 148 -3.27 0.12 8.83
N VAL A 149 -2.84 0.27 7.57
CA VAL A 149 -3.44 -0.45 6.42
C VAL A 149 -3.38 -1.96 6.62
N LYS A 150 -2.23 -2.49 7.08
CA LYS A 150 -2.08 -3.92 7.42
C LYS A 150 -3.04 -4.33 8.54
N GLY A 151 -3.17 -3.52 9.60
CA GLY A 151 -4.10 -3.75 10.69
C GLY A 151 -5.55 -3.82 10.23
N TYR A 152 -5.97 -2.88 9.39
CA TYR A 152 -7.30 -2.82 8.80
C TYR A 152 -7.62 -4.10 8.03
N VAL A 153 -6.75 -4.48 7.07
CA VAL A 153 -6.98 -5.66 6.23
C VAL A 153 -6.93 -6.96 7.04
N ASN A 154 -6.02 -7.08 8.01
CA ASN A 154 -5.98 -8.24 8.90
C ASN A 154 -7.24 -8.35 9.76
N THR A 155 -7.78 -7.23 10.23
CA THR A 155 -9.03 -7.22 11.00
C THR A 155 -10.19 -7.75 10.15
N ILE A 156 -10.32 -7.30 8.90
CA ILE A 156 -11.38 -7.75 7.99
C ILE A 156 -11.21 -9.22 7.57
N LYS A 157 -9.98 -9.71 7.44
CA LYS A 157 -9.71 -11.13 7.11
C LYS A 157 -10.12 -12.10 8.22
N HIS A 158 -10.00 -11.69 9.49
CA HIS A 158 -10.16 -12.58 10.65
C HIS A 158 -11.41 -12.26 11.50
N LYS A 159 -12.11 -11.16 11.25
CA LYS A 159 -13.32 -10.71 11.97
C LYS A 159 -14.38 -10.18 10.98
N HIS A 160 -15.43 -9.55 11.50
CA HIS A 160 -16.40 -8.77 10.72
C HIS A 160 -15.78 -7.45 10.23
N LEU A 161 -16.42 -6.84 9.22
CA LEU A 161 -16.04 -5.52 8.68
C LEU A 161 -15.88 -4.50 9.82
N ILE A 162 -14.84 -3.66 9.73
CA ILE A 162 -14.65 -2.54 10.66
C ILE A 162 -15.81 -1.58 10.43
N ARG A 163 -16.56 -1.31 11.51
CA ARG A 163 -17.74 -0.45 11.43
C ARG A 163 -17.33 1.00 11.17
N ILE A 164 -18.04 1.63 10.23
CA ILE A 164 -17.90 3.04 9.91
C ILE A 164 -19.02 3.81 10.58
N SER A 165 -18.65 4.81 11.37
CA SER A 165 -19.56 5.71 12.07
C SER A 165 -19.70 7.00 11.26
N ASN A 166 -20.92 7.34 10.84
CA ASN A 166 -21.22 8.63 10.24
C ASN A 166 -21.36 9.68 11.38
N LYS A 167 -20.55 10.74 11.35
CA LYS A 167 -20.48 11.84 12.34
C LYS A 167 -21.17 13.14 11.90
N TRP A 168 -22.05 13.06 10.91
CA TRP A 168 -22.73 14.19 10.22
C TRP A 168 -21.87 14.85 9.14
N ASP A 169 -20.65 15.25 9.49
CA ASP A 169 -19.72 15.99 8.64
C ASP A 169 -18.51 15.14 8.19
N HIS A 170 -18.29 13.98 8.82
CA HIS A 170 -17.24 13.04 8.43
C HIS A 170 -17.59 11.59 8.80
N LEU A 171 -16.73 10.67 8.40
CA LEU A 171 -16.79 9.25 8.71
C LEU A 171 -15.64 8.88 9.66
N GLU A 172 -15.89 8.02 10.63
CA GLU A 172 -14.88 7.49 11.55
C GLU A 172 -14.83 5.96 11.51
N PHE A 173 -13.63 5.39 11.62
CA PHE A 173 -13.49 3.99 12.03
C PHE A 173 -13.86 3.86 13.51
N GLU A 174 -14.75 2.93 13.86
CA GLU A 174 -15.08 2.71 15.28
C GLU A 174 -13.86 2.26 16.07
N GLU A 175 -13.33 1.07 15.76
CA GLU A 175 -12.10 0.57 16.37
C GLU A 175 -11.47 -0.55 15.53
N TYR A 176 -10.14 -0.58 15.45
CA TYR A 176 -9.38 -1.76 15.05
C TYR A 176 -7.97 -1.76 15.64
N GLN A 177 -7.33 -2.93 15.67
CA GLN A 177 -5.99 -3.11 16.22
C GLN A 177 -4.96 -3.31 15.11
N TYR A 178 -3.74 -2.87 15.37
CA TYR A 178 -2.61 -3.14 14.48
C TYR A 178 -1.31 -3.26 15.28
N ARG A 179 -0.29 -3.87 14.68
CA ARG A 179 1.04 -3.99 15.29
C ARG A 179 1.97 -2.95 14.68
N GLN A 180 2.44 -2.02 15.48
CA GLN A 180 3.40 -1.00 15.09
C GLN A 180 4.83 -1.49 15.35
N PRO A 181 5.67 -1.67 14.31
CA PRO A 181 7.09 -1.89 14.51
C PRO A 181 7.80 -0.60 14.92
N TYR A 182 8.81 -0.68 15.77
CA TYR A 182 9.68 0.43 16.18
C TYR A 182 11.12 -0.05 16.36
N ARG A 183 12.10 0.86 16.25
CA ARG A 183 13.51 0.55 16.56
C ARG A 183 13.74 0.65 18.06
N ASP A 184 14.36 -0.37 18.65
CA ASP A 184 14.87 -0.29 20.01
C ASP A 184 16.20 0.49 20.07
N GLY A 185 16.70 0.73 21.29
CA GLY A 185 17.97 1.45 21.51
C GLY A 185 19.23 0.72 21.01
N GLN A 186 19.12 -0.52 20.55
CA GLN A 186 20.19 -1.34 19.97
C GLN A 186 20.02 -1.53 18.45
N GLY A 187 19.01 -0.90 17.84
CA GLY A 187 18.71 -1.03 16.41
C GLY A 187 17.90 -2.28 16.04
N GLY A 188 17.42 -3.06 17.01
CA GLY A 188 16.46 -4.15 16.81
C GLY A 188 15.07 -3.62 16.45
N VAL A 189 14.29 -4.42 15.71
CA VAL A 189 12.88 -4.09 15.42
C VAL A 189 11.99 -4.82 16.41
N MET A 190 11.31 -4.05 17.24
CA MET A 190 10.33 -4.51 18.23
C MET A 190 8.92 -4.15 17.76
N TYR A 191 7.89 -4.77 18.36
CA TYR A 191 6.50 -4.55 17.98
C TYR A 191 5.68 -4.14 19.20
N GLN A 192 4.78 -3.18 18.99
CA GLN A 192 3.80 -2.74 19.97
C GLN A 192 2.40 -2.88 19.37
N ASP A 193 1.46 -3.44 20.14
CA ASP A 193 0.06 -3.48 19.73
C ASP A 193 -0.57 -2.10 20.00
N GLU A 194 -1.25 -1.59 18.99
CA GLU A 194 -1.84 -0.25 18.96
C GLU A 194 -3.32 -0.36 18.56
N VAL A 195 -4.12 0.60 19.04
CA VAL A 195 -5.55 0.69 18.75
C VAL A 195 -5.79 1.96 17.95
N VAL A 196 -6.50 1.83 16.83
CA VAL A 196 -7.09 2.95 16.10
C VAL A 196 -8.55 3.03 16.52
N ALA A 197 -8.98 4.15 17.08
CA ALA A 197 -10.37 4.38 17.48
C ALA A 197 -10.77 5.83 17.14
N GLY A 198 -11.95 6.00 16.54
CA GLY A 198 -12.49 7.32 16.17
C GLY A 198 -11.65 8.08 15.14
N GLU A 199 -10.86 7.38 14.32
CA GLU A 199 -10.03 8.03 13.30
C GLU A 199 -10.88 8.42 12.09
N ASN A 200 -10.74 9.68 11.63
CA ASN A 200 -11.40 10.16 10.43
C ASN A 200 -10.93 9.35 9.21
N VAL A 201 -11.89 8.69 8.56
CA VAL A 201 -11.63 7.76 7.46
C VAL A 201 -11.07 8.47 6.24
N LEU A 202 -11.63 9.62 5.88
CA LEU A 202 -11.21 10.34 4.67
C LEU A 202 -9.79 10.87 4.86
N THR A 203 -9.48 11.48 6.00
CA THR A 203 -8.11 11.93 6.34
C THR A 203 -7.10 10.78 6.32
N PHE A 204 -7.47 9.61 6.83
CA PHE A 204 -6.58 8.44 6.78
C PHE A 204 -6.35 7.95 5.34
N ILE A 205 -7.40 7.89 4.53
CA ILE A 205 -7.32 7.48 3.12
C ILE A 205 -6.56 8.51 2.28
N GLU A 206 -6.72 9.81 2.55
CA GLU A 206 -5.92 10.90 1.97
C GLU A 206 -4.44 10.71 2.30
N ALA A 207 -4.09 10.47 3.57
CA ALA A 207 -2.70 10.18 3.95
C ALA A 207 -2.14 8.93 3.25
N CYS A 208 -2.98 7.92 3.02
CA CYS A 208 -2.60 6.76 2.22
C CYS A 208 -2.33 7.12 0.76
N HIS A 209 -3.21 7.91 0.16
CA HIS A 209 -3.18 8.28 -1.25
C HIS A 209 -2.05 9.27 -1.58
N ASP A 210 -1.97 10.36 -0.81
CA ASP A 210 -1.11 11.51 -1.09
C ASP A 210 0.27 11.41 -0.44
N GLU A 211 0.46 10.51 0.54
CA GLU A 211 1.76 10.32 1.20
C GLU A 211 2.30 8.90 1.09
N LEU A 212 1.53 7.87 1.48
CA LEU A 212 2.04 6.49 1.54
C LEU A 212 2.36 5.91 0.16
N ILE A 213 1.48 6.09 -0.82
CA ILE A 213 1.74 5.66 -2.21
C ILE A 213 2.98 6.38 -2.79
N PRO A 214 3.11 7.72 -2.70
CA PRO A 214 4.33 8.40 -3.10
C PRO A 214 5.59 7.94 -2.38
N LYS A 215 5.53 7.64 -1.07
CA LYS A 215 6.67 7.07 -0.33
C LYS A 215 7.11 5.72 -0.91
N LEU A 216 6.17 4.84 -1.27
CA LEU A 216 6.49 3.56 -1.92
C LEU A 216 7.18 3.80 -3.26
N PHE A 217 6.70 4.76 -4.04
CA PHE A 217 7.28 5.04 -5.36
C PHE A 217 8.65 5.73 -5.27
N SER A 218 8.86 6.57 -4.25
CA SER A 218 10.18 7.09 -3.93
C SER A 218 11.16 5.96 -3.63
N LEU A 219 10.78 5.01 -2.78
CA LEU A 219 11.59 3.83 -2.48
C LEU A 219 11.90 3.02 -3.76
N CYS A 220 10.92 2.79 -4.63
CA CYS A 220 11.15 2.13 -5.92
C CYS A 220 12.16 2.90 -6.79
N ASN A 221 12.10 4.23 -6.80
CA ASN A 221 13.04 5.06 -7.56
C ASN A 221 14.47 4.95 -6.99
N SER A 222 14.64 4.95 -5.67
CA SER A 222 15.94 4.74 -5.02
C SER A 222 16.54 3.37 -5.36
N ILE A 223 15.70 2.32 -5.42
CA ILE A 223 16.11 0.97 -5.84
C ILE A 223 16.57 0.98 -7.31
N LEU A 224 15.80 1.61 -8.21
CA LEU A 224 16.17 1.73 -9.62
C LEU A 224 17.49 2.48 -9.80
N GLN A 225 17.71 3.56 -9.05
CA GLN A 225 18.95 4.33 -9.08
C GLN A 225 20.14 3.49 -8.59
N SER A 226 19.99 2.80 -7.46
CA SER A 226 21.01 1.90 -6.92
C SER A 226 21.44 0.85 -7.95
N LYS A 227 20.45 0.23 -8.63
CA LYS A 227 20.72 -0.79 -9.65
C LYS A 227 21.41 -0.22 -10.89
N ALA A 228 20.98 0.96 -11.36
CA ALA A 228 21.60 1.62 -12.50
C ALA A 228 23.07 1.99 -12.22
N SER A 229 23.37 2.50 -11.02
CA SER A 229 24.75 2.79 -10.60
C SER A 229 25.61 1.54 -10.51
N GLU A 230 25.07 0.43 -10.00
CA GLU A 230 25.76 -0.87 -9.97
C GLU A 230 26.14 -1.35 -11.37
N LEU A 231 25.22 -1.28 -12.34
CA LEU A 231 25.47 -1.71 -13.72
C LEU A 231 26.51 -0.82 -14.43
N GLN A 232 26.48 0.50 -14.20
CA GLN A 232 27.48 1.42 -14.76
C GLN A 232 28.89 1.16 -14.19
N GLY A 233 28.99 0.89 -12.88
CA GLY A 233 30.27 0.57 -12.23
C GLY A 233 30.88 -0.78 -12.64
N ARG A 234 30.09 -1.68 -13.23
CA ARG A 234 30.58 -2.96 -13.80
C ARG A 234 31.09 -2.84 -15.24
N GLN A 235 30.75 -1.74 -15.92
CA GLN A 235 31.13 -1.49 -17.33
C GLN A 235 32.37 -0.60 -17.50
N GLY A 236 32.88 0.00 -16.42
CA GLY A 236 34.11 0.79 -16.39
C GLY A 236 35.25 0.08 -15.69
#